data_AF-A0A7S8CWU0-F1
#
_entry.id   AF-A0A7S8CWU0-F1
#
_cell.length_a   1.000
_cell.length_b   1.000
_cell.length_c   1.000
_cell.angle_alpha   90.00
_cell.angle_beta   90.00
_cell.angle_gamma   90.00
#
_symmetry.space_group_name_H-M   'P 1'
#
loop_
_entity.id
_entity.type
_entity.pdbx_description
1 polymer ?
#
loop_
_entity_poly.entity_id
_entity_poly.type
_entity_poly.pdbx_seq_one_letter_code
_entity_poly.pdbx_strand_id
1 'polypeptide(L)'
;MAEYIGGMARNCEYCPTRYRGGRKNPDNVYYSRKWGYPVYRTYYNKESDEAWEMLLYSLEHQTKLALGGFGEEGVDEDDKHVDPDDIQRLKNFLTIEGREDPSQFEGLDAQGIRDFWNAEELKLEQNVVEIPGQRRRLTSRPDESLAMADWVHRFVLLADEATLKDVANGEFVVKAVSLQLPAGNSWPGAWMRIPTGYLLDLWFVLCDWSSSTEKALSFTGYEEELHSWIWPGDDNRRGTAEYSEIRGFPHYNNQTHHESLWR
;
A
#
# COMPACT_ATOMS: atom_id res chain seq x y z
N MET A 1 13.54 9.12 8.37
CA MET A 1 12.09 8.77 8.38
C MET A 1 11.17 9.93 8.79
N ALA A 2 11.56 10.79 9.73
CA ALA A 2 10.74 11.93 10.16
C ALA A 2 10.26 12.87 9.02
N GLU A 3 11.10 13.08 7.99
CA GLU A 3 10.70 13.88 6.82
C GLU A 3 9.57 13.25 5.99
N TYR A 4 9.48 11.91 5.95
CA TYR A 4 8.39 11.19 5.27
C TYR A 4 7.09 11.33 6.04
N ILE A 5 7.11 11.24 7.38
CA ILE A 5 5.91 11.45 8.19
C ILE A 5 5.38 12.87 8.00
N GLY A 6 6.24 13.89 8.12
CA GLY A 6 5.84 15.28 7.86
C GLY A 6 5.44 15.53 6.40
N GLY A 7 6.01 14.80 5.45
CA GLY A 7 5.59 14.80 4.04
C GLY A 7 4.20 14.21 3.83
N MET A 8 3.93 13.03 4.40
CA MET A 8 2.64 12.35 4.35
C MET A 8 1.55 13.18 5.02
N ALA A 9 1.83 13.74 6.21
CA ALA A 9 0.88 14.59 6.93
C ALA A 9 0.54 15.86 6.14
N ARG A 10 1.50 16.44 5.41
CA ARG A 10 1.25 17.55 4.46
C ARG A 10 0.49 17.12 3.22
N ASN A 11 0.72 15.92 2.69
CA ASN A 11 -0.06 15.38 1.58
C ASN A 11 -1.51 15.08 1.96
N CYS A 12 -1.79 14.90 3.25
CA CYS A 12 -3.15 14.90 3.79
C CYS A 12 -3.80 16.30 3.78
N GLU A 13 -3.11 17.38 3.39
CA GLU A 13 -3.67 18.73 3.25
C GLU A 13 -3.96 19.05 1.78
N TYR A 14 -5.23 18.98 1.40
CA TYR A 14 -5.63 19.15 0.00
C TYR A 14 -5.36 20.57 -0.56
N CYS A 15 -5.12 21.60 0.28
CA CYS A 15 -4.63 22.93 -0.14
C CYS A 15 -4.33 23.84 1.09
N PRO A 16 -3.08 23.93 1.58
CA PRO A 16 -2.77 24.71 2.79
C PRO A 16 -2.88 26.23 2.61
N THR A 17 -2.71 26.75 1.38
CA THR A 17 -2.50 28.19 1.12
C THR A 17 -3.77 29.02 0.97
N ARG A 18 -4.96 28.40 1.00
CA ARG A 18 -6.22 29.10 0.68
C ARG A 18 -7.06 29.57 1.88
N TYR A 19 -6.74 29.23 3.15
CA TYR A 19 -7.75 29.37 4.23
C TYR A 19 -7.23 29.95 5.56
N ARG A 20 -8.05 30.82 6.19
CA ARG A 20 -7.81 31.41 7.52
C ARG A 20 -7.73 30.31 8.59
N GLY A 21 -6.74 30.41 9.48
CA GLY A 21 -6.57 29.52 10.63
C GLY A 21 -5.73 28.26 10.39
N GLY A 22 -5.40 27.95 9.12
CA GLY A 22 -4.48 26.86 8.77
C GLY A 22 -4.89 25.49 9.30
N ARG A 23 -3.89 24.62 9.57
CA ARG A 23 -4.07 23.22 10.01
C ARG A 23 -4.78 23.05 11.35
N LYS A 24 -4.80 24.09 12.19
CA LYS A 24 -5.39 24.05 13.54
C LYS A 24 -6.88 24.42 13.57
N ASN A 25 -7.44 24.79 12.42
CA ASN A 25 -8.86 25.11 12.33
C ASN A 25 -9.69 23.83 12.09
N PRO A 26 -10.57 23.42 13.02
CA PRO A 26 -11.39 22.22 12.88
C PRO A 26 -12.37 22.28 11.69
N ASP A 27 -12.73 23.47 11.22
CA ASP A 27 -13.60 23.65 10.04
C ASP A 27 -12.90 23.24 8.73
N ASN A 28 -11.57 23.06 8.75
CA ASN A 28 -10.78 22.67 7.58
C ASN A 28 -10.66 21.14 7.39
N VAL A 29 -11.30 20.32 8.24
CA VAL A 29 -11.24 18.85 8.16
C VAL A 29 -11.77 18.30 6.82
N TYR A 30 -12.75 18.97 6.21
CA TYR A 30 -13.29 18.62 4.88
C TYR A 30 -12.28 18.74 3.73
N TYR A 31 -11.13 19.40 3.97
CA TYR A 31 -10.02 19.50 3.02
C TYR A 31 -8.88 18.53 3.36
N SER A 32 -9.14 17.52 4.19
CA SER A 32 -8.15 16.50 4.51
C SER A 32 -8.27 15.31 3.57
N ARG A 33 -7.12 14.83 3.12
CA ARG A 33 -7.02 13.70 2.19
C ARG A 33 -6.78 12.41 2.98
N LYS A 34 -7.59 11.38 2.73
CA LYS A 34 -7.37 10.02 3.27
C LYS A 34 -6.11 9.42 2.65
N TRP A 35 -5.49 8.47 3.35
CA TRP A 35 -4.41 7.64 2.82
C TRP A 35 -4.58 6.19 3.29
N GLY A 36 -3.91 5.26 2.63
CA GLY A 36 -3.95 3.84 2.96
C GLY A 36 -4.21 2.97 1.73
N TYR A 37 -4.78 1.79 1.93
CA TYR A 37 -4.78 0.73 0.92
C TYR A 37 -6.18 0.18 0.65
N PRO A 38 -6.56 0.02 -0.63
CA PRO A 38 -7.65 -0.88 -0.97
C PRO A 38 -7.16 -2.33 -0.91
N VAL A 39 -8.01 -3.21 -0.39
CA VAL A 39 -7.76 -4.64 -0.25
C VAL A 39 -8.82 -5.38 -1.05
N TYR A 40 -8.42 -6.13 -2.06
CA TYR A 40 -9.33 -6.92 -2.88
C TYR A 40 -9.38 -8.34 -2.34
N ARG A 41 -10.57 -8.78 -1.93
CA ARG A 41 -10.85 -10.18 -1.61
C ARG A 41 -11.22 -10.90 -2.92
N THR A 42 -10.56 -12.01 -3.21
CA THR A 42 -10.85 -12.80 -4.43
C THR A 42 -11.23 -14.25 -4.14
N TYR A 43 -11.27 -14.63 -2.86
CA TYR A 43 -11.66 -15.95 -2.41
C TYR A 43 -12.78 -15.89 -1.37
N TYR A 44 -13.80 -16.73 -1.58
CA TYR A 44 -15.06 -16.68 -0.86
C TYR A 44 -15.48 -18.07 -0.40
N ASN A 45 -15.36 -18.31 0.89
CA ASN A 45 -15.97 -19.45 1.56
C ASN A 45 -16.24 -19.08 3.04
N LYS A 46 -17.02 -19.91 3.74
CA LYS A 46 -17.40 -19.66 5.13
C LYS A 46 -16.22 -19.56 6.10
N GLU A 47 -15.13 -20.30 5.85
CA GLU A 47 -13.93 -20.28 6.71
C GLU A 47 -13.07 -19.03 6.48
N SER A 48 -13.11 -18.49 5.26
CA SER A 48 -12.35 -17.31 4.83
C SER A 48 -12.98 -16.00 5.29
N ASP A 49 -14.25 -15.99 5.70
CA ASP A 49 -14.93 -14.80 6.23
C ASP A 49 -14.26 -14.31 7.52
N GLU A 50 -13.92 -15.22 8.44
CA GLU A 50 -13.22 -14.86 9.67
C GLU A 50 -11.78 -14.41 9.37
N ALA A 51 -11.08 -15.10 8.47
CA ALA A 51 -9.75 -14.71 8.03
C ALA A 51 -9.72 -13.32 7.36
N TRP A 52 -10.76 -12.99 6.59
CA TRP A 52 -10.91 -11.69 5.96
C TRP A 52 -11.04 -10.55 6.98
N GLU A 53 -11.93 -10.70 7.96
CA GLU A 53 -12.08 -9.72 9.04
C GLU A 53 -10.80 -9.57 9.87
N MET A 54 -10.15 -10.69 10.20
CA MET A 54 -8.86 -10.70 10.89
C MET A 54 -7.77 -9.98 10.10
N LEU A 55 -7.74 -10.16 8.77
CA LEU A 55 -6.80 -9.48 7.89
C LEU A 55 -7.02 -7.97 7.91
N LEU A 56 -8.25 -7.50 7.66
CA LEU A 56 -8.57 -6.07 7.65
C LEU A 56 -8.24 -5.41 9.00
N TYR A 57 -8.64 -6.04 10.10
CA TYR A 57 -8.31 -5.59 11.45
C TYR A 57 -6.80 -5.49 11.65
N SER A 58 -6.06 -6.52 11.26
CA SER A 58 -4.60 -6.57 11.45
C SER A 58 -3.88 -5.50 10.63
N LEU A 59 -4.26 -5.29 9.36
CA LEU A 59 -3.69 -4.25 8.50
C LEU A 59 -3.88 -2.87 9.14
N GLU A 60 -5.08 -2.55 9.61
CA GLU A 60 -5.36 -1.25 10.23
C GLU A 60 -4.65 -1.10 11.58
N HIS A 61 -4.77 -2.11 12.45
CA HIS A 61 -4.24 -2.08 13.81
C HIS A 61 -2.71 -1.99 13.81
N GLN A 62 -2.03 -2.85 13.05
CA GLN A 62 -0.57 -2.87 12.99
C GLN A 62 -0.01 -1.59 12.38
N THR A 63 -0.65 -1.03 11.35
CA THR A 63 -0.22 0.25 10.77
C THR A 63 -0.35 1.40 11.79
N LYS A 64 -1.44 1.43 12.57
CA LYS A 64 -1.61 2.41 13.65
C LYS A 64 -0.60 2.23 14.77
N LEU A 65 -0.24 1.00 15.13
CA LEU A 65 0.82 0.71 16.09
C LEU A 65 2.18 1.18 15.57
N ALA A 66 2.54 0.87 14.32
CA ALA A 66 3.78 1.30 13.69
C ALA A 66 3.92 2.83 13.70
N LEU A 67 2.85 3.56 13.39
CA LEU A 67 2.81 5.03 13.51
C LEU A 67 3.04 5.52 14.94
N GLY A 68 2.60 4.76 15.96
CA GLY A 68 2.80 5.10 17.37
C GLY A 68 4.23 4.94 17.85
N GLY A 69 5.04 4.10 17.20
CA GLY A 69 6.47 3.99 17.50
C GLY A 69 7.26 5.25 17.14
N PHE A 70 6.75 6.07 16.21
CA PHE A 70 7.28 7.41 15.96
C PHE A 70 6.74 8.34 17.04
N GLY A 71 7.60 8.87 17.91
CA GLY A 71 7.22 9.80 18.98
C GLY A 71 7.47 9.31 20.41
N GLU A 72 7.91 8.06 20.60
CA GLU A 72 8.52 7.66 21.88
C GLU A 72 9.91 8.30 22.00
N GLU A 73 10.14 9.03 23.10
CA GLU A 73 11.42 9.68 23.37
C GLU A 73 12.54 8.63 23.44
N GLY A 74 13.47 8.69 22.49
CA GLY A 74 14.81 8.14 22.65
C GLY A 74 15.21 7.10 21.62
N VAL A 75 15.57 7.54 20.41
CA VAL A 75 16.73 7.02 19.70
C VAL A 75 17.32 8.21 18.93
N ASP A 76 18.48 8.69 19.37
CA ASP A 76 19.33 9.73 18.77
C ASP A 76 18.87 11.20 18.86
N GLU A 77 19.72 12.05 19.46
CA GLU A 77 19.58 13.52 19.56
C GLU A 77 19.56 14.22 18.18
N ASP A 78 19.96 13.51 17.11
CA ASP A 78 20.00 13.97 15.72
C ASP A 78 18.70 13.67 14.94
N ASP A 79 17.77 12.89 15.50
CA ASP A 79 16.54 12.53 14.81
C ASP A 79 15.50 13.66 14.96
N LYS A 80 15.13 14.27 13.82
CA LYS A 80 14.09 15.32 13.78
C LYS A 80 12.84 14.80 14.48
N HIS A 81 12.47 15.40 15.61
CA HIS A 81 11.23 15.06 16.30
C HIS A 81 10.04 15.18 15.34
N VAL A 82 9.34 14.07 15.17
CA VAL A 82 8.07 14.04 14.45
C VAL A 82 7.02 14.73 15.31
N ASP A 83 6.25 15.64 14.72
CA ASP A 83 5.15 16.32 15.41
C ASP A 83 4.10 15.29 15.85
N PRO A 84 3.79 15.15 17.15
CA PRO A 84 2.75 14.24 17.63
C PRO A 84 1.38 14.50 16.99
N ASP A 85 1.09 15.76 16.62
CA ASP A 85 -0.13 16.11 15.90
C ASP A 85 -0.15 15.47 14.50
N ASP A 86 0.99 15.38 13.82
CA ASP A 86 1.10 14.75 12.50
C ASP A 86 0.88 13.23 12.60
N ILE A 87 1.41 12.58 13.65
CA ILE A 87 1.19 11.15 13.91
C ILE A 87 -0.29 10.87 14.17
N GLN A 88 -0.92 11.65 15.06
CA GLN A 88 -2.35 11.49 15.37
C GLN A 88 -3.19 11.73 14.12
N ARG A 89 -2.80 12.69 13.29
CA ARG A 89 -3.47 12.99 12.02
C ARG A 89 -3.39 11.82 11.05
N LEU A 90 -2.20 11.24 10.85
CA LEU A 90 -2.03 10.07 9.99
C LEU A 90 -2.85 8.88 10.49
N LYS A 91 -2.87 8.62 11.80
CA LYS A 91 -3.73 7.57 12.39
C LYS A 91 -5.21 7.79 12.12
N ASN A 92 -5.68 9.04 12.17
CA ASN A 92 -7.09 9.38 11.94
C ASN A 92 -7.50 9.25 10.47
N PHE A 93 -6.58 9.50 9.53
CA PHE A 93 -6.86 9.47 8.09
C PHE A 93 -6.47 8.17 7.41
N LEU A 94 -5.83 7.24 8.12
CA LEU A 94 -5.58 5.89 7.63
C LEU A 94 -6.91 5.21 7.32
N THR A 95 -7.04 4.69 6.11
CA THR A 95 -8.18 3.90 5.66
C THR A 95 -7.67 2.60 5.06
N ILE A 96 -8.25 1.48 5.48
CA ILE A 96 -8.12 0.18 4.81
C ILE A 96 -9.49 -0.11 4.20
N GLU A 97 -9.56 -0.16 2.86
CA GLU A 97 -10.83 -0.31 2.15
C GLU A 97 -10.96 -1.72 1.60
N GLY A 98 -11.73 -2.57 2.29
CA GLY A 98 -12.06 -3.91 1.82
C GLY A 98 -13.02 -3.87 0.63
N ARG A 99 -12.65 -4.53 -0.47
CA ARG A 99 -13.48 -4.76 -1.66
C ARG A 99 -13.76 -6.23 -1.80
N GLU A 100 -15.03 -6.58 -1.67
CA GLU A 100 -15.44 -7.97 -1.45
C GLU A 100 -16.61 -8.44 -2.33
N ASP A 101 -16.95 -7.72 -3.41
CA ASP A 101 -18.01 -8.14 -4.34
C ASP A 101 -17.63 -9.44 -5.10
N PRO A 102 -18.21 -10.60 -4.76
CA PRO A 102 -17.83 -11.87 -5.38
C PRO A 102 -18.13 -11.89 -6.89
N SER A 103 -19.16 -11.16 -7.32
CA SER A 103 -19.54 -11.10 -8.74
C SER A 103 -18.48 -10.41 -9.61
N GLN A 104 -17.58 -9.63 -8.98
CA GLN A 104 -16.52 -8.90 -9.66
C GLN A 104 -15.15 -9.56 -9.46
N PHE A 105 -14.91 -10.14 -8.27
CA PHE A 105 -13.54 -10.47 -7.84
C PHE A 105 -13.27 -11.96 -7.63
N GLU A 106 -14.30 -12.82 -7.65
CA GLU A 106 -14.10 -14.25 -7.38
C GLU A 106 -13.12 -14.91 -8.37
N GLY A 107 -12.07 -15.53 -7.82
CA GLY A 107 -11.05 -16.24 -8.57
C GLY A 107 -10.02 -15.36 -9.28
N LEU A 108 -10.08 -14.03 -9.12
CA LEU A 108 -9.06 -13.16 -9.71
C LEU A 108 -7.70 -13.32 -9.01
N ASP A 109 -6.66 -13.45 -9.81
CA ASP A 109 -5.27 -13.38 -9.38
C ASP A 109 -4.72 -11.94 -9.55
N ALA A 110 -3.42 -11.76 -9.32
CA ALA A 110 -2.77 -10.45 -9.46
C ALA A 110 -2.95 -9.86 -10.88
N GLN A 111 -2.95 -10.69 -11.92
CA GLN A 111 -3.18 -10.24 -13.29
C GLN A 111 -4.64 -9.86 -13.53
N GLY A 112 -5.58 -10.66 -13.03
CA GLY A 112 -7.01 -10.38 -13.09
C GLY A 112 -7.38 -9.05 -12.43
N ILE A 113 -6.74 -8.71 -11.30
CA ILE A 113 -6.92 -7.40 -10.64
C ILE A 113 -6.37 -6.25 -11.48
N ARG A 114 -5.21 -6.43 -12.13
CA ARG A 114 -4.67 -5.43 -13.08
C ARG A 114 -5.63 -5.20 -14.24
N ASP A 115 -6.14 -6.27 -14.84
CA ASP A 115 -7.04 -6.21 -15.97
C ASP A 115 -8.37 -5.53 -15.59
N PHE A 116 -8.92 -5.87 -14.42
CA PHE A 116 -10.09 -5.21 -13.85
C PHE A 116 -9.86 -3.71 -13.69
N TRP A 117 -8.75 -3.32 -13.05
CA TRP A 117 -8.45 -1.92 -12.79
C TRP A 117 -8.21 -1.12 -14.07
N ASN A 118 -7.49 -1.68 -15.04
CA ASN A 118 -7.29 -1.07 -16.36
C ASN A 118 -8.63 -0.86 -17.10
N ALA A 119 -9.55 -1.82 -17.01
CA ALA A 119 -10.88 -1.66 -17.58
C ALA A 119 -11.69 -0.55 -16.90
N GLU A 120 -11.60 -0.41 -15.58
CA GLU A 120 -12.23 0.68 -14.83
C GLU A 120 -11.60 2.05 -15.17
N GLU A 121 -10.26 2.14 -15.26
CA GLU A 121 -9.55 3.36 -15.68
C GLU A 121 -10.00 3.79 -17.08
N LEU A 122 -10.07 2.86 -18.04
CA LEU A 122 -10.54 3.13 -19.41
C LEU A 122 -12.00 3.63 -19.45
N LYS A 123 -12.90 3.06 -18.65
CA LYS A 123 -14.29 3.53 -18.55
C LYS A 123 -14.35 4.97 -18.04
N LEU A 124 -13.55 5.30 -17.03
CA LEU A 124 -13.46 6.66 -16.49
C LEU A 124 -12.94 7.65 -17.53
N GLU A 125 -11.92 7.27 -18.31
CA GLU A 125 -11.39 8.11 -19.39
C GLU A 125 -12.39 8.33 -20.54
N GLN A 126 -13.15 7.31 -20.91
CA GLN A 126 -14.15 7.40 -22.00
C GLN A 126 -15.34 8.29 -21.62
N ASN A 127 -15.74 8.31 -20.35
CA ASN A 127 -16.83 9.17 -19.86
C ASN A 127 -16.51 10.68 -19.87
N VAL A 128 -15.25 11.07 -20.11
CA VAL A 128 -14.77 12.47 -20.05
C VAL A 128 -14.95 13.26 -21.36
N VAL A 129 -15.27 12.62 -22.48
CA VAL A 129 -15.05 13.22 -23.81
C VAL A 129 -16.24 14.02 -24.41
N GLU A 130 -17.46 13.99 -23.86
CA GLU A 130 -18.62 14.64 -24.52
C GLU A 130 -19.25 15.81 -23.74
N ILE A 131 -18.64 17.02 -23.82
CA ILE A 131 -19.38 18.30 -23.65
C ILE A 131 -18.94 19.28 -24.76
N PRO A 132 -19.80 19.56 -25.76
CA PRO A 132 -19.49 20.54 -26.80
C PRO A 132 -19.38 21.96 -26.22
N GLY A 133 -18.28 22.66 -26.49
CA GLY A 133 -18.12 24.09 -26.21
C GLY A 133 -17.31 24.47 -24.96
N GLN A 134 -16.82 23.51 -24.17
CA GLN A 134 -15.87 23.79 -23.07
C GLN A 134 -14.55 23.05 -23.27
N ARG A 135 -13.49 23.78 -23.64
CA ARG A 135 -12.10 23.30 -23.43
C ARG A 135 -11.79 23.36 -21.93
N ARG A 136 -12.27 22.38 -21.17
CA ARG A 136 -11.77 22.07 -19.82
C ARG A 136 -11.21 20.66 -19.87
N ARG A 137 -9.97 20.46 -19.42
CA ARG A 137 -9.54 19.12 -19.00
C ARG A 137 -10.40 18.79 -17.78
N LEU A 138 -11.52 18.12 -18.00
CA LEU A 138 -12.26 17.44 -16.95
C LEU A 138 -11.42 16.21 -16.61
N THR A 139 -10.44 16.37 -15.73
CA THR A 139 -9.73 15.19 -15.25
C THR A 139 -10.74 14.36 -14.45
N SER A 140 -10.99 13.12 -14.87
CA SER A 140 -11.74 12.07 -14.13
C SER A 140 -11.01 11.62 -12.86
N ARG A 141 -10.33 12.54 -12.17
CA ARG A 141 -9.76 12.22 -10.88
C ARG A 141 -10.93 11.85 -9.97
N PRO A 142 -10.93 10.68 -9.31
CA PRO A 142 -11.75 10.46 -8.13
C PRO A 142 -11.60 11.68 -7.22
N ASP A 143 -12.62 11.99 -6.43
CA ASP A 143 -12.55 13.11 -5.48
C ASP A 143 -11.16 13.14 -4.85
N GLU A 144 -10.42 14.23 -5.07
CA GLU A 144 -9.01 14.33 -4.71
C GLU A 144 -8.82 14.16 -3.18
N SER A 145 -9.93 14.07 -2.42
CA SER A 145 -10.02 13.62 -1.03
C SER A 145 -9.60 12.16 -0.76
N LEU A 146 -9.52 11.29 -1.77
CA LEU A 146 -9.07 9.89 -1.65
C LEU A 146 -7.63 9.74 -2.21
N ALA A 147 -6.61 9.72 -1.34
CA ALA A 147 -5.22 9.37 -1.71
C ALA A 147 -4.92 7.90 -1.43
N MET A 148 -5.79 7.00 -1.86
CA MET A 148 -5.53 5.58 -1.65
C MET A 148 -4.36 5.12 -2.56
N ALA A 149 -3.66 4.06 -2.15
CA ALA A 149 -2.43 3.60 -2.82
C ALA A 149 -2.65 3.24 -4.30
N ASP A 150 -3.85 2.81 -4.68
CA ASP A 150 -4.24 2.49 -6.05
C ASP A 150 -4.21 3.73 -6.94
N TRP A 151 -4.60 4.86 -6.38
CA TRP A 151 -4.63 6.11 -7.10
C TRP A 151 -3.28 6.84 -7.07
N VAL A 152 -2.63 6.90 -5.91
CA VAL A 152 -1.39 7.66 -5.72
C VAL A 152 -0.19 6.92 -6.29
N HIS A 153 -0.14 5.61 -6.08
CA HIS A 153 1.02 4.78 -6.38
C HIS A 153 0.73 3.70 -7.41
N ARG A 154 -0.53 3.52 -7.85
CA ARG A 154 -0.95 2.38 -8.68
C ARG A 154 -0.67 1.04 -7.99
N PHE A 155 -0.97 0.96 -6.69
CA PHE A 155 -0.80 -0.24 -5.86
C PHE A 155 -2.07 -0.64 -5.12
N VAL A 156 -2.30 -1.95 -5.02
CA VAL A 156 -3.41 -2.53 -4.25
C VAL A 156 -2.91 -3.66 -3.37
N LEU A 157 -3.71 -4.03 -2.37
CA LEU A 157 -3.52 -5.27 -1.63
C LEU A 157 -4.48 -6.33 -2.16
N LEU A 158 -4.02 -7.58 -2.21
CA LEU A 158 -4.78 -8.72 -2.69
C LEU A 158 -4.83 -9.81 -1.60
N ALA A 159 -6.05 -10.23 -1.29
CA ALA A 159 -6.37 -11.32 -0.38
C ALA A 159 -7.02 -12.46 -1.17
N ASP A 160 -6.17 -13.28 -1.77
CA ASP A 160 -6.55 -14.50 -2.48
C ASP A 160 -6.65 -15.71 -1.53
N GLU A 161 -6.92 -16.89 -2.09
CA GLU A 161 -7.09 -18.12 -1.29
C GLU A 161 -5.87 -18.42 -0.40
N ALA A 162 -4.66 -18.28 -0.95
CA ALA A 162 -3.43 -18.51 -0.20
C ALA A 162 -3.29 -17.52 0.96
N THR A 163 -3.52 -16.24 0.69
CA THR A 163 -3.46 -15.17 1.70
C THR A 163 -4.43 -15.41 2.85
N LEU A 164 -5.70 -15.75 2.55
CA LEU A 164 -6.70 -15.97 3.59
C LEU A 164 -6.44 -17.25 4.39
N LYS A 165 -5.87 -18.30 3.77
CA LYS A 165 -5.41 -19.50 4.48
C LYS A 165 -4.23 -19.20 5.39
N ASP A 166 -3.28 -18.39 4.96
CA ASP A 166 -2.15 -17.95 5.79
C ASP A 166 -2.66 -17.24 7.04
N VAL A 167 -3.58 -16.28 6.89
CA VAL A 167 -4.18 -15.55 8.01
C VAL A 167 -4.95 -16.48 8.94
N ALA A 168 -5.74 -17.42 8.42
CA ALA A 168 -6.44 -18.41 9.22
C ALA A 168 -5.49 -19.29 10.06
N ASN A 169 -4.27 -19.52 9.56
CA ASN A 169 -3.21 -20.25 10.26
C ASN A 169 -2.35 -19.37 11.18
N GLY A 170 -2.68 -18.09 11.33
CA GLY A 170 -1.94 -17.13 12.15
C GLY A 170 -0.73 -16.49 11.46
N GLU A 171 -0.55 -16.72 10.16
CA GLU A 171 0.46 -16.04 9.35
C GLU A 171 -0.16 -14.76 8.72
N PHE A 172 0.06 -13.63 9.38
CA PHE A 172 -0.52 -12.34 8.98
C PHE A 172 0.27 -11.68 7.83
N VAL A 173 0.06 -12.18 6.62
CA VAL A 173 0.66 -11.67 5.38
C VAL A 173 -0.43 -11.29 4.36
N VAL A 174 -0.10 -10.41 3.41
CA VAL A 174 -0.96 -9.99 2.31
C VAL A 174 -0.14 -9.79 1.04
N LYS A 175 -0.73 -9.92 -0.15
CA LYS A 175 -0.02 -9.62 -1.40
C LYS A 175 -0.14 -8.13 -1.73
N ALA A 176 0.98 -7.44 -1.87
CA ALA A 176 1.02 -6.09 -2.43
C ALA A 176 1.25 -6.19 -3.93
N VAL A 177 0.35 -5.63 -4.73
CA VAL A 177 0.30 -5.78 -6.19
C VAL A 177 0.42 -4.42 -6.85
N SER A 178 1.41 -4.29 -7.75
CA SER A 178 1.47 -3.17 -8.68
C SER A 178 0.43 -3.36 -9.78
N LEU A 179 -0.35 -2.31 -10.03
CA LEU A 179 -1.33 -2.25 -11.12
C LEU A 179 -0.66 -2.05 -12.48
N GLN A 180 0.60 -1.60 -12.48
CA GLN A 180 1.43 -1.49 -13.68
C GLN A 180 2.50 -2.56 -13.70
N LEU A 181 2.78 -3.10 -14.88
CA LEU A 181 3.94 -3.95 -15.09
C LEU A 181 5.15 -3.10 -15.53
N PRO A 182 6.36 -3.45 -15.08
CA PRO A 182 7.58 -2.86 -15.61
C PRO A 182 7.66 -2.97 -17.13
N ALA A 183 8.02 -1.88 -17.82
CA ALA A 183 8.19 -1.89 -19.27
C ALA A 183 9.51 -2.58 -19.69
N GLY A 184 9.47 -3.39 -20.76
CA GLY A 184 10.64 -4.02 -21.40
C GLY A 184 11.02 -5.40 -20.82
N ASN A 185 12.30 -5.80 -20.96
CA ASN A 185 12.86 -7.03 -20.36
C ASN A 185 13.13 -6.88 -18.86
N SER A 186 12.29 -6.13 -18.16
CA SER A 186 12.43 -5.92 -16.73
C SER A 186 11.94 -7.15 -15.95
N TRP A 187 12.47 -7.29 -14.74
CA TRP A 187 12.23 -8.43 -13.85
C TRP A 187 10.72 -8.66 -13.62
N PRO A 188 10.25 -9.92 -13.57
CA PRO A 188 8.81 -10.26 -13.57
C PRO A 188 8.07 -9.86 -12.28
N GLY A 189 8.76 -9.29 -11.29
CA GLY A 189 8.16 -8.86 -10.03
C GLY A 189 7.31 -7.61 -10.17
N ALA A 190 5.99 -7.79 -10.14
CA ALA A 190 4.99 -6.72 -10.02
C ALA A 190 4.02 -6.97 -8.86
N TRP A 191 4.37 -7.89 -7.95
CA TRP A 191 3.73 -8.08 -6.66
C TRP A 191 4.68 -8.81 -5.69
N MET A 192 4.41 -8.74 -4.39
CA MET A 192 5.18 -9.42 -3.34
C MET A 192 4.28 -9.74 -2.13
N ARG A 193 4.54 -10.83 -1.40
CA ARG A 193 3.90 -11.07 -0.09
C ARG A 193 4.55 -10.17 0.95
N ILE A 194 3.76 -9.46 1.74
CA ILE A 194 4.23 -8.55 2.76
C ILE A 194 3.53 -8.87 4.09
N PRO A 195 4.22 -8.82 5.23
CA PRO A 195 3.57 -8.91 6.53
C PRO A 195 2.69 -7.67 6.78
N THR A 196 1.56 -7.87 7.46
CA THR A 196 0.61 -6.77 7.76
C THR A 196 1.22 -5.65 8.58
N GLY A 197 2.29 -5.94 9.33
CA GLY A 197 3.08 -4.96 10.10
C GLY A 197 3.90 -3.97 9.28
N TYR A 198 4.14 -4.23 7.99
CA TYR A 198 5.02 -3.40 7.14
C TYR A 198 4.26 -2.55 6.11
N LEU A 199 2.96 -2.31 6.29
CA LEU A 199 2.22 -1.42 5.39
C LEU A 199 2.74 0.02 5.40
N LEU A 200 3.18 0.52 6.56
CA LEU A 200 3.76 1.85 6.66
C LEU A 200 5.10 1.93 5.89
N ASP A 201 5.94 0.91 6.02
CA ASP A 201 7.19 0.77 5.27
C ASP A 201 6.94 0.69 3.76
N LEU A 202 5.94 -0.11 3.34
CA LEU A 202 5.53 -0.16 1.93
C LEU A 202 5.18 1.23 1.43
N TRP A 203 4.41 2.01 2.20
CA TRP A 203 4.04 3.37 1.81
C TRP A 203 5.26 4.24 1.58
N PHE A 204 6.26 4.18 2.46
CA PHE A 204 7.50 4.93 2.30
C PHE A 204 8.27 4.50 1.05
N VAL A 205 8.38 3.20 0.80
CA VAL A 205 9.04 2.68 -0.40
C VAL A 205 8.33 3.16 -1.66
N LEU A 206 7.00 3.15 -1.70
CA LEU A 206 6.23 3.65 -2.84
C LEU A 206 6.39 5.17 -3.04
N CYS A 207 6.60 5.94 -1.98
CA CYS A 207 6.94 7.36 -2.07
C CYS A 207 8.33 7.57 -2.73
N ASP A 208 9.31 6.75 -2.35
CA ASP A 208 10.67 6.81 -2.92
C ASP A 208 10.70 6.48 -4.41
N TRP A 209 9.83 5.57 -4.83
CA TRP A 209 9.67 5.14 -6.21
C TRP A 209 8.53 5.85 -6.95
N SER A 210 8.12 7.04 -6.51
CA SER A 210 6.91 7.73 -7.04
C SER A 210 6.86 7.94 -8.57
N SER A 211 8.00 7.93 -9.26
CA SER A 211 8.10 8.03 -10.73
C SER A 211 8.15 6.69 -11.46
N SER A 212 8.30 5.57 -10.74
CA SER A 212 8.38 4.22 -11.26
C SER A 212 7.98 3.19 -10.18
N THR A 213 6.78 3.32 -9.64
CA THR A 213 6.29 2.50 -8.52
C THR A 213 6.21 1.03 -8.90
N GLU A 214 6.02 0.72 -10.18
CA GLU A 214 6.00 -0.65 -10.72
C GLU A 214 7.29 -1.42 -10.46
N LYS A 215 8.40 -0.72 -10.21
CA LYS A 215 9.71 -1.32 -9.90
C LYS A 215 9.99 -1.41 -8.40
N ALA A 216 9.14 -0.80 -7.57
CA ALA A 216 9.31 -0.74 -6.12
C ALA A 216 9.37 -2.13 -5.50
N LEU A 217 8.51 -3.04 -5.98
CA LEU A 217 8.43 -4.44 -5.56
C LEU A 217 9.00 -5.43 -6.60
N SER A 218 10.02 -5.03 -7.35
CA SER A 218 10.69 -5.91 -8.33
C SER A 218 11.31 -7.17 -7.67
N PHE A 219 11.39 -8.30 -8.38
CA PHE A 219 11.93 -9.54 -7.81
C PHE A 219 12.85 -10.23 -8.80
N THR A 220 14.02 -10.65 -8.31
CA THR A 220 15.04 -11.37 -9.07
C THR A 220 14.76 -12.87 -9.04
N GLY A 221 13.81 -13.31 -9.88
CA GLY A 221 13.47 -14.72 -10.00
C GLY A 221 12.20 -14.92 -10.83
N TYR A 222 11.66 -16.14 -10.83
CA TYR A 222 10.38 -16.43 -11.49
C TYR A 222 9.20 -15.98 -10.61
N GLU A 223 8.08 -15.57 -11.22
CA GLU A 223 6.90 -15.08 -10.49
C GLU A 223 6.32 -16.17 -9.56
N GLU A 224 6.41 -17.44 -9.96
CA GLU A 224 5.96 -18.59 -9.19
C GLU A 224 6.70 -18.71 -7.85
N GLU A 225 7.95 -18.24 -7.77
CA GLU A 225 8.73 -18.27 -6.54
C GLU A 225 8.17 -17.30 -5.50
N LEU A 226 7.51 -16.20 -5.90
CA LEU A 226 6.96 -15.17 -4.99
C LEU A 226 5.94 -15.73 -3.99
N HIS A 227 5.36 -16.90 -4.26
CA HIS A 227 4.53 -17.60 -3.28
C HIS A 227 5.31 -18.05 -2.04
N SER A 228 6.61 -18.30 -2.16
CA SER A 228 7.50 -18.78 -1.09
C SER A 228 8.33 -17.67 -0.46
N TRP A 229 8.24 -16.45 -0.99
CA TRP A 229 8.99 -15.29 -0.53
C TRP A 229 8.08 -14.28 0.17
N ILE A 230 8.56 -13.73 1.28
CA ILE A 230 7.89 -12.68 2.05
C ILE A 230 8.88 -11.52 2.16
N TRP A 231 8.44 -10.31 1.80
CA TRP A 231 9.27 -9.12 1.94
C TRP A 231 9.52 -8.85 3.43
N PRO A 232 10.79 -8.77 3.88
CA PRO A 232 11.10 -8.63 5.29
C PRO A 232 10.86 -7.22 5.86
N GLY A 233 10.37 -6.27 5.06
CA GLY A 233 10.33 -4.86 5.45
C GLY A 233 11.71 -4.19 5.29
N ASP A 234 11.85 -2.97 5.82
CA ASP A 234 13.02 -2.10 5.60
C ASP A 234 14.36 -2.76 5.98
N ASP A 235 15.33 -2.74 5.05
CA ASP A 235 16.76 -2.66 5.41
C ASP A 235 17.60 -1.84 4.39
N ASN A 236 17.14 -0.60 4.14
CA ASN A 236 17.87 0.52 3.51
C ASN A 236 17.77 0.73 1.97
N ARG A 237 16.58 0.47 1.41
CA ARG A 237 15.94 1.20 0.28
C ARG A 237 16.62 1.25 -1.10
N ARG A 238 17.16 0.13 -1.60
CA ARG A 238 17.14 -0.15 -3.07
C ARG A 238 15.99 -1.10 -3.40
N GLY A 239 15.62 -1.21 -4.68
CA GLY A 239 14.46 -1.99 -5.12
C GLY A 239 14.50 -3.43 -4.60
N THR A 240 13.34 -4.03 -4.36
CA THR A 240 13.25 -5.37 -3.73
C THR A 240 13.92 -6.48 -4.54
N ALA A 241 14.25 -6.25 -5.82
CA ALA A 241 14.98 -7.20 -6.66
C ALA A 241 16.41 -7.44 -6.17
N GLU A 242 17.03 -6.46 -5.52
CA GLU A 242 18.36 -6.60 -4.92
C GLU A 242 18.32 -7.29 -3.55
N TYR A 243 17.12 -7.48 -2.98
CA TYR A 243 16.92 -7.91 -1.59
C TYR A 243 15.77 -8.90 -1.43
N SER A 244 15.77 -9.97 -2.23
CA SER A 244 14.96 -11.17 -1.91
C SER A 244 15.24 -11.69 -0.50
N GLU A 245 16.29 -11.22 0.17
CA GLU A 245 16.55 -11.42 1.58
C GLU A 245 17.21 -10.19 2.18
N ILE A 246 16.70 -9.66 3.30
CA ILE A 246 17.51 -9.28 4.47
C ILE A 246 16.57 -9.28 5.69
N ARG A 247 16.65 -10.32 6.54
CA ARG A 247 16.48 -10.27 8.01
C ARG A 247 17.00 -11.58 8.60
N GLY A 248 17.82 -11.50 9.65
CA GLY A 248 18.57 -12.62 10.22
C GLY A 248 17.77 -13.68 10.98
N PHE A 249 16.43 -13.61 11.01
CA PHE A 249 15.58 -14.57 11.73
C PHE A 249 14.25 -14.83 11.00
N PRO A 250 13.83 -16.10 10.83
CA PRO A 250 12.52 -16.43 10.29
C PRO A 250 11.42 -16.10 11.31
N HIS A 251 10.46 -15.26 10.90
CA HIS A 251 9.29 -14.90 11.72
C HIS A 251 8.05 -15.72 11.38
N TYR A 252 8.02 -16.35 10.21
CA TYR A 252 6.93 -17.18 9.71
C TYR A 252 7.46 -18.55 9.30
N ASN A 253 6.63 -19.60 9.39
CA ASN A 253 7.07 -20.97 9.11
C ASN A 253 7.39 -21.18 7.63
N ASN A 254 6.78 -20.36 6.76
CA ASN A 254 6.89 -20.43 5.31
C ASN A 254 7.88 -19.42 4.71
N GLN A 255 8.76 -18.83 5.53
CA GLN A 255 9.77 -17.89 5.07
C GLN A 255 11.01 -18.64 4.56
N THR A 256 11.33 -18.47 3.27
CA THR A 256 12.56 -19.04 2.67
C THR A 256 13.78 -18.18 2.99
N HIS A 257 14.94 -18.81 3.23
CA HIS A 257 16.25 -18.18 3.48
C HIS A 257 17.25 -18.61 2.38
N HIS A 258 18.17 -17.73 1.97
CA HIS A 258 19.10 -17.81 0.86
C HIS A 258 20.49 -17.69 1.48
N GLU A 259 21.08 -18.86 1.70
CA GLU A 259 22.33 -19.01 2.45
C GLU A 259 23.59 -18.39 1.80
N SER A 260 23.49 -17.65 0.69
CA SER A 260 24.66 -17.34 -0.15
C SER A 260 25.50 -16.11 0.23
N LEU A 261 25.23 -15.41 1.34
CA LEU A 261 26.01 -14.22 1.76
C LEU A 261 27.03 -14.48 2.90
N TRP A 262 27.33 -15.73 3.26
CA TRP A 262 28.30 -16.07 4.32
C TRP A 262 29.47 -16.97 3.88
N ARG A 263 30.11 -16.66 2.75
CA ARG A 263 31.47 -17.13 2.43
C ARG A 263 32.36 -16.02 1.88
#